data_AF-A0A2E7D2C9-F1
#
_entry.id   AF-A0A2E7D2C9-F1
#
_cell.length_a   1.000
_cell.length_b   1.000
_cell.length_c   1.000
_cell.angle_alpha   90.00
_cell.angle_beta   90.00
_cell.angle_gamma   90.00
#
_symmetry.space_group_name_H-M   'P 1'
#
loop_
_entity.id
_entity.type
_entity.pdbx_description
1 polymer ?
#
loop_
_entity_poly.entity_id
_entity_poly.type
_entity_poly.pdbx_seq_one_letter_code
_entity_poly.pdbx_strand_id
1 'polypeptide(L)'
;MESVDLDSIGIPYAWSESFDHAKLAISAQSNPKGTDRWVCVGDINFTLAQEKRGGGTVAFKCEPLWNSRVQVLHDEKLAKKRKRRK
;
A
#
# COMPACT_ATOMS: atom_id res chain seq x y z
N MET A 1 6.29 11.26 -1.41
CA MET A 1 6.83 10.00 -0.87
C MET A 1 5.60 9.24 -0.37
N GLU A 2 5.50 7.92 -0.57
CA GLU A 2 4.38 7.21 0.05
C GLU A 2 4.67 7.10 1.55
N SER A 3 3.67 7.44 2.37
CA SER A 3 3.76 7.40 3.83
C SER A 3 2.65 6.52 4.37
N VAL A 4 2.96 5.78 5.44
CA VAL A 4 1.96 5.03 6.20
C VAL A 4 1.47 5.93 7.33
N ASP A 5 0.15 6.12 7.40
CA ASP A 5 -0.51 6.86 8.46
C ASP A 5 -1.69 6.04 9.02
N LEU A 6 -1.53 5.56 10.24
CA LEU A 6 -2.54 4.73 10.90
C LEU A 6 -3.59 5.55 11.66
N ASP A 7 -3.51 6.88 11.69
CA ASP A 7 -4.48 7.72 12.39
C ASP A 7 -5.90 7.53 11.80
N SER A 8 -5.98 7.28 10.49
CA SER A 8 -7.21 6.94 9.77
C SER A 8 -7.96 5.72 10.32
N ILE A 9 -7.26 4.83 11.04
CA ILE A 9 -7.83 3.65 11.71
C ILE A 9 -7.75 3.74 13.24
N GLY A 10 -7.50 4.93 13.80
CA GLY A 10 -7.50 5.20 15.24
C GLY A 10 -6.21 4.81 15.97
N ILE A 11 -5.09 4.65 15.24
CA ILE A 11 -3.80 4.29 15.82
C ILE A 11 -2.82 5.46 15.59
N PRO A 12 -2.28 6.12 16.63
CA PRO A 12 -1.53 7.38 16.50
C PRO A 12 -0.07 7.16 16.10
N TYR A 13 0.17 6.47 14.98
CA TYR A 13 1.49 6.23 14.42
C TYR A 13 1.51 6.49 12.92
N ALA A 14 2.55 7.19 12.48
CA ALA A 14 2.83 7.43 11.08
C ALA A 14 4.34 7.39 10.81
N TRP A 15 4.74 6.90 9.65
CA TRP A 15 6.13 6.83 9.22
C TRP A 15 6.26 6.89 7.69
N SER A 16 7.44 7.26 7.20
CA SER A 16 7.74 7.19 5.77
C SER A 16 8.06 5.76 5.34
N GLU A 17 7.78 5.43 4.07
CA GLU A 17 8.06 4.11 3.50
C GLU A 17 9.52 3.65 3.70
N SER A 18 10.48 4.57 3.78
CA SER A 18 11.89 4.26 4.05
C SER A 18 12.16 3.60 5.42
N PHE A 19 11.22 3.71 6.37
CA PHE A 19 11.27 3.03 7.66
C PHE A 19 10.35 1.80 7.72
N ASP A 20 9.74 1.43 6.58
CA ASP A 20 8.93 0.22 6.43
C ASP A 20 9.71 -0.85 5.65
N HIS A 21 9.46 -2.12 5.92
CA HIS A 21 10.00 -3.18 5.07
C HIS A 21 9.38 -3.18 3.67
N ALA A 22 8.18 -2.60 3.54
CA ALA A 22 7.44 -2.34 2.31
C ALA A 22 7.15 -3.60 1.49
N LYS A 23 6.69 -4.67 2.17
CA LYS A 23 6.41 -6.01 1.57
C LYS A 23 4.93 -6.42 1.58
N LEU A 24 4.05 -5.45 1.79
CA LEU A 24 2.61 -5.64 1.73
C LEU A 24 2.03 -4.80 0.59
N ALA A 25 1.40 -5.48 -0.36
CA ALA A 25 0.78 -4.89 -1.54
C ALA A 25 -0.73 -5.19 -1.59
N ILE A 26 -1.45 -4.34 -2.32
CA ILE A 26 -2.87 -4.55 -2.62
C ILE A 26 -3.12 -4.39 -4.11
N SER A 27 -4.17 -5.06 -4.63
CA SER A 27 -4.61 -4.81 -6.00
C SER A 27 -5.07 -3.36 -6.19
N ALA A 28 -4.92 -2.83 -7.41
CA ALA A 28 -5.16 -1.43 -7.70
C ALA A 28 -6.60 -0.99 -7.40
N GLN A 29 -6.76 0.22 -6.83
CA GLN A 29 -8.08 0.80 -6.57
C GLN A 29 -8.88 1.07 -7.84
N SER A 30 -8.20 1.31 -8.96
CA SER A 30 -8.79 1.53 -10.29
C SER A 30 -9.40 0.27 -10.92
N ASN A 31 -9.21 -0.90 -10.32
CA ASN A 31 -9.81 -2.12 -10.83
C ASN A 31 -11.36 -2.02 -10.77
N PRO A 32 -12.09 -2.54 -11.78
CA PRO A 32 -13.55 -2.46 -11.82
C PRO A 32 -14.23 -2.98 -10.56
N LYS A 33 -15.40 -2.42 -10.20
CA LYS A 33 -16.22 -2.98 -9.11
C LYS A 33 -16.58 -4.44 -9.41
N GLY A 34 -16.48 -5.31 -8.42
CA GLY A 34 -16.66 -6.76 -8.58
C GLY A 34 -15.40 -7.52 -8.99
N THR A 35 -14.24 -6.83 -9.14
CA THR A 35 -12.94 -7.51 -9.27
C THR A 35 -12.34 -7.85 -7.90
N ASP A 36 -11.53 -8.90 -7.87
CA ASP A 36 -10.93 -9.43 -6.66
C ASP A 36 -10.00 -8.40 -5.96
N ARG A 37 -10.31 -8.12 -4.69
CA ARG A 37 -9.52 -7.30 -3.77
C ARG A 37 -8.42 -8.15 -3.15
N TRP A 38 -7.32 -8.28 -3.87
CA TRP A 38 -6.16 -9.06 -3.44
C TRP A 38 -5.31 -8.27 -2.45
N VAL A 39 -4.91 -8.95 -1.38
CA VAL A 39 -3.85 -8.54 -0.47
C VAL A 39 -2.69 -9.51 -0.66
N CYS A 40 -1.49 -8.96 -0.81
CA CYS A 40 -0.25 -9.73 -0.98
C CYS A 40 0.70 -9.40 0.16
N VAL A 41 1.20 -10.43 0.84
CA VAL A 41 2.24 -10.31 1.88
C VAL A 41 3.34 -11.31 1.55
N GLY A 42 4.60 -10.85 1.48
CA GLY A 42 5.67 -11.70 1.00
C GLY A 42 7.09 -11.22 1.30
N ASP A 43 8.03 -11.77 0.55
CA ASP A 43 9.47 -11.60 0.77
C ASP A 43 10.06 -10.39 0.04
N ILE A 44 9.38 -9.93 -1.01
CA ILE A 44 9.84 -8.90 -1.95
C ILE A 44 9.23 -7.55 -1.59
N ASN A 45 10.06 -6.51 -1.56
CA ASN A 45 9.62 -5.13 -1.34
C ASN A 45 9.52 -4.34 -2.66
N PHE A 46 9.17 -3.05 -2.60
CA PHE A 46 8.94 -2.22 -3.79
C PHE A 46 10.20 -1.56 -4.39
N THR A 47 11.40 -1.88 -3.90
CA THR A 47 12.63 -1.29 -4.47
C THR A 47 12.96 -1.91 -5.83
N LEU A 48 13.39 -1.08 -6.79
CA LEU A 48 13.82 -1.57 -8.11
C LEU A 48 15.05 -2.48 -8.03
N ALA A 49 15.99 -2.17 -7.13
CA ALA A 49 17.14 -3.03 -6.88
C ALA A 49 16.71 -4.25 -6.06
N GLN A 50 16.98 -5.45 -6.60
CA GLN A 50 16.75 -6.74 -5.96
C GLN A 50 17.96 -7.66 -6.19
N GLU A 51 18.26 -8.50 -5.22
CA GLU A 51 19.28 -9.55 -5.37
C GLU A 51 18.77 -10.73 -6.20
N LYS A 52 19.69 -11.48 -6.82
CA LYS A 52 19.37 -12.74 -7.52
C LYS A 52 19.18 -13.87 -6.51
N ARG A 53 17.98 -13.98 -5.98
CA ARG A 53 17.61 -15.01 -4.99
C ARG A 53 16.14 -15.41 -5.16
N GLY A 54 15.77 -16.52 -4.52
CA GLY A 54 14.36 -16.93 -4.43
C GLY A 54 13.55 -15.96 -3.57
N GLY A 55 12.23 -15.99 -3.73
CA GLY A 55 11.27 -15.25 -2.93
C GLY A 55 9.86 -15.42 -3.50
N GLY A 56 8.86 -15.19 -2.65
CA GLY A 56 7.46 -15.30 -3.05
C GLY A 56 6.56 -14.32 -2.33
N THR A 57 5.27 -14.43 -2.61
CA THR A 57 4.23 -13.73 -1.87
C THR A 57 3.01 -14.64 -1.74
N VAL A 58 2.36 -14.57 -0.58
CA VAL A 58 1.03 -15.14 -0.41
C VAL A 58 0.03 -14.09 -0.92
N ALA A 59 -0.90 -14.51 -1.77
CA ALA A 59 -1.98 -13.66 -2.27
C ALA A 59 -3.32 -14.25 -1.83
N PHE A 60 -4.16 -13.43 -1.20
CA PHE A 60 -5.48 -13.83 -0.73
C PHE A 60 -6.47 -12.68 -0.82
N LYS A 61 -7.77 -13.02 -0.73
CA LYS A 61 -8.86 -12.04 -0.83
C LYS A 61 -9.36 -11.71 0.56
N CYS A 62 -9.25 -10.44 0.94
CA CYS A 62 -9.71 -9.96 2.24
C CYS A 62 -10.10 -8.48 2.13
N GLU A 63 -11.37 -8.23 1.84
CA GLU A 63 -11.89 -6.89 1.59
C GLU A 63 -11.73 -5.92 2.77
N PRO A 64 -11.97 -6.30 4.04
CA PRO A 64 -11.73 -5.40 5.18
C PRO A 64 -10.27 -4.97 5.29
N LEU A 65 -9.33 -5.89 5.05
CA LEU A 65 -7.90 -5.60 5.10
C LEU A 65 -7.46 -4.73 3.92
N TRP A 66 -7.97 -5.02 2.72
CA TRP A 66 -7.72 -4.20 1.54
C TRP A 66 -8.21 -2.76 1.76
N ASN A 67 -9.43 -2.58 2.28
CA ASN A 67 -9.99 -1.26 2.59
C ASN A 67 -9.20 -0.52 3.67
N SER A 68 -8.74 -1.23 4.69
CA SER A 68 -7.89 -0.65 5.75
C SER A 68 -6.54 -0.20 5.16
N ARG A 69 -5.92 -1.03 4.31
CA ARG A 69 -4.66 -0.70 3.64
C ARG A 69 -4.79 0.52 2.72
N VAL A 70 -5.92 0.68 2.03
CA VAL A 70 -6.22 1.87 1.23
C VAL A 70 -6.29 3.15 2.06
N GLN A 71 -6.84 3.08 3.27
CA GLN A 71 -7.00 4.24 4.15
C GLN A 71 -5.65 4.72 4.71
N VAL A 72 -4.76 3.79 5.05
CA VAL A 72 -3.47 4.12 5.70
C VAL A 72 -2.36 4.51 4.72
N LEU A 73 -2.56 4.29 3.41
CA LEU A 73 -1.61 4.66 2.37
C LEU A 73 -1.90 6.07 1.86
N HIS A 74 -1.02 7.01 2.19
CA HIS A 74 -1.07 8.36 1.65
C HIS A 74 0.00 8.57 0.58
N ASP A 75 -0.44 8.84 -0.65
CA ASP A 75 0.43 9.34 -1.72
C ASP A 75 0.40 10.88 -1.74
N GLU A 76 1.45 11.49 -1.19
CA GLU A 76 1.63 12.94 -1.18
C GLU A 76 1.58 13.57 -2.59
N LYS A 77 1.93 12.83 -3.65
CA LYS A 77 1.93 13.34 -5.03
C LYS A 77 0.49 13.58 -5.52
N LEU A 78 -0.43 12.70 -5.18
CA LEU A 78 -1.86 12.83 -5.48
C LEU A 78 -2.50 13.99 -4.71
N ALA A 79 -2.13 14.19 -3.44
CA ALA A 79 -2.59 15.30 -2.62
C ALA A 79 -2.17 16.67 -3.20
N LYS A 80 -0.91 16.81 -3.64
CA LYS A 80 -0.41 18.03 -4.29
C LYS A 80 -1.10 18.32 -5.62
N LYS A 81 -1.43 17.28 -6.41
CA LYS A 81 -2.16 17.44 -7.68
C LYS A 81 -3.61 17.92 -7.49
N ARG A 82 -4.27 17.51 -6.40
CA ARG A 82 -5.62 18.00 -6.01
C ARG A 82 -5.61 19.46 -5.56
N LYS A 83 -4.55 19.90 -4.85
CA LYS A 83 -4.39 21.32 -4.46
C LYS A 83 -4.12 22.26 -5.63
N ARG A 84 -3.41 21.82 -6.68
CA ARG A 84 -3.14 22.65 -7.90
C ARG A 84 -4.34 22.79 -8.84
N ARG A 85 -5.43 22.07 -8.58
CA ARG A 85 -6.68 22.09 -9.38
C ARG A 85 -7.81 22.89 -8.71
N LYS A 86 -7.56 23.46 -7.53
CA LYS A 86 -8.40 24.46 -6.88
C LYS A 86 -7.73 25.81 -7.02
#